data_AF-A0A7G6XCX3-F1
#
_entry.id   AF-A0A7G6XCX3-F1
#
_cell.length_a   1.000
_cell.length_b   1.000
_cell.length_c   1.000
_cell.angle_alpha   90.00
_cell.angle_beta   90.00
_cell.angle_gamma   90.00
#
_symmetry.space_group_name_H-M   'P 1'
#
loop_
_entity.id
_entity.type
_entity.pdbx_description
1 polymer ?
#
loop_
_entity_poly.entity_id
_entity_poly.type
_entity_poly.pdbx_seq_one_letter_code
_entity_poly.pdbx_strand_id
1 'polypeptide(L)'
;MADMRIINSFGPHHGYPQPLAVLSEAQRLVGGAGPGLTYSQLVPAAMELLALEKVRNHYSKRYGLIICDEFQDTDDQEWQFLQQIAPAARRILLGDTKQCIYAGFKHINAETRIAETMQMPGAVRITLPPLSYRDPSGTLPAAAEAAMRRDFTHDAIRTAASAGRISVTDYASGYGHAEVIDLARRARKAGDTVSIFTHTNVATSSLSDALLADGLVHEQVGLTEAHGEALAAQLSLVKYALDLPDPGVLRGLAVYVQATERKGNRVVPLAQQMLNPATNLPLRNALQRLARDLRASVGEGGQPDIARLSEVITSAYSTVGAARGQETWIQAARQTSIALRHAGQGSFDAAAVGQELLRVRDEALVGTWTARRAPIQVMNLHQTKGREADTTILLLGSNEFHGSEGEPYPTGSRLLYVVMTRARQKAHLVVPNLVHGLWQPLVAALR
;
A
#
# COMPACT_ATOMS: atom_id res chain seq x y z
N MET A 1 -25.37 35.85 17.04
CA MET A 1 -24.08 35.14 17.08
C MET A 1 -24.23 33.94 16.16
N ALA A 2 -23.60 33.98 14.99
CA ALA A 2 -23.66 32.88 14.04
C ALA A 2 -22.83 31.71 14.59
N ASP A 3 -23.48 30.57 14.77
CA ASP A 3 -22.89 29.33 15.26
C ASP A 3 -21.79 28.87 14.29
N MET A 4 -20.52 29.22 14.58
CA MET A 4 -19.38 28.71 13.83
C MET A 4 -19.12 27.27 14.24
N ARG A 5 -19.71 26.31 13.52
CA ARG A 5 -19.28 24.91 13.57
C ARG A 5 -17.91 24.80 12.91
N ILE A 6 -16.88 24.51 13.70
CA ILE A 6 -15.60 24.05 13.17
C ILE A 6 -15.87 22.67 12.54
N ILE A 7 -15.71 22.57 11.22
CA ILE A 7 -15.71 21.28 10.54
C ILE A 7 -14.46 20.53 11.03
N ASN A 8 -14.67 19.62 11.96
CA ASN A 8 -13.64 18.80 12.62
C ASN A 8 -13.53 17.40 12.02
N SER A 9 -14.21 17.12 10.91
CA SER A 9 -14.19 15.80 10.27
C SER A 9 -14.22 15.92 8.75
N PHE A 10 -13.18 15.41 8.09
CA PHE A 10 -13.35 14.76 6.79
C PHE A 10 -13.64 13.28 7.10
N GLY A 11 -14.92 12.97 7.28
CA GLY A 11 -15.39 11.59 7.41
C GLY A 11 -15.82 11.01 6.05
N PRO A 12 -15.95 9.69 5.92
CA PRO A 12 -16.29 8.98 4.68
C PRO A 12 -17.68 9.29 4.06
N HIS A 13 -18.42 10.30 4.56
CA HIS A 13 -19.85 10.49 4.26
C HIS A 13 -20.31 11.92 3.92
N HIS A 14 -19.44 12.92 3.73
CA HIS A 14 -19.91 14.30 3.44
C HIS A 14 -19.05 15.12 2.46
N GLY A 15 -18.84 14.61 1.23
CA GLY A 15 -18.79 15.50 0.06
C GLY A 15 -20.23 15.72 -0.41
N TYR A 16 -20.74 16.95 -0.40
CA TYR A 16 -22.09 17.26 -0.90
C TYR A 16 -22.01 17.90 -2.30
N PRO A 17 -22.81 17.44 -3.28
CA PRO A 17 -23.76 16.32 -3.17
C PRO A 17 -23.06 14.97 -2.99
N GLN A 18 -23.64 14.17 -2.09
CA GLN A 18 -23.18 12.83 -1.74
C GLN A 18 -23.50 11.84 -2.86
N PRO A 19 -22.64 10.82 -3.08
CA PRO A 19 -21.25 10.72 -2.64
C PRO A 19 -20.28 10.97 -3.81
N LEU A 20 -19.39 11.95 -3.65
CA LEU A 20 -18.12 11.97 -4.39
C LEU A 20 -17.27 10.81 -3.87
N ALA A 21 -17.00 9.82 -4.71
CA ALA A 21 -16.17 8.67 -4.37
C ALA A 21 -14.71 8.91 -4.76
N VAL A 22 -13.77 8.28 -4.04
CA VAL A 22 -12.40 8.14 -4.56
C VAL A 22 -12.41 7.07 -5.64
N LEU A 23 -12.08 7.50 -6.85
CA LEU A 23 -12.04 6.66 -8.02
C LEU A 23 -10.64 6.05 -8.16
N SER A 24 -10.58 4.80 -8.58
CA SER A 24 -9.33 4.29 -9.15
C SER A 24 -9.11 4.88 -10.53
N GLU A 25 -7.87 4.88 -10.97
CA GLU A 25 -7.52 5.32 -12.31
C GLU A 25 -8.11 4.36 -13.36
N ALA A 26 -8.25 3.07 -13.03
CA ALA A 26 -9.00 2.10 -13.83
C ALA A 26 -10.49 2.50 -14.00
N GLN A 27 -11.17 2.93 -12.93
CA GLN A 27 -12.56 3.40 -13.01
C GLN A 27 -12.70 4.64 -13.89
N ARG A 28 -11.75 5.59 -13.79
CA ARG A 28 -11.72 6.80 -14.61
C ARG A 28 -11.60 6.46 -16.10
N LEU A 29 -10.71 5.53 -16.45
CA LEU A 29 -10.48 5.12 -17.84
C LEU A 29 -11.65 4.32 -18.43
N VAL A 30 -12.21 3.37 -17.67
CA VAL A 30 -13.36 2.56 -18.12
C VAL A 30 -14.62 3.42 -18.27
N GLY A 31 -14.75 4.50 -17.50
CA GLY A 31 -15.91 5.39 -17.55
C GLY A 31 -17.14 4.80 -16.82
N GLY A 32 -18.24 5.55 -16.85
CA GLY A 32 -19.50 5.15 -16.18
C GLY A 32 -19.44 5.09 -14.65
N ALA A 33 -18.39 5.64 -14.03
CA ALA A 33 -18.33 5.83 -12.59
C ALA A 33 -19.30 6.94 -12.17
N GLY A 34 -19.82 6.85 -10.94
CA GLY A 34 -20.48 8.00 -10.32
C GLY A 34 -19.51 9.19 -10.13
N PRO A 35 -20.01 10.36 -9.72
CA PRO A 35 -19.18 11.52 -9.41
C PRO A 35 -18.04 11.15 -8.45
N GLY A 36 -16.83 11.59 -8.75
CA GLY A 36 -15.66 11.26 -7.94
C GLY A 36 -14.37 11.79 -8.53
N LEU A 37 -13.28 11.63 -7.78
CA LEU A 37 -11.93 12.05 -8.16
C LEU A 37 -10.96 10.90 -7.92
N THR A 38 -9.98 10.74 -8.80
CA THR A 38 -8.85 9.85 -8.52
C THR A 38 -7.89 10.49 -7.52
N TYR A 39 -7.04 9.68 -6.88
CA TYR A 39 -6.05 10.18 -5.91
C TYR A 39 -5.18 11.31 -6.50
N SER A 40 -4.74 11.17 -7.76
CA SER A 40 -3.94 12.17 -8.47
C SER A 40 -4.70 13.45 -8.82
N GLN A 41 -6.03 13.44 -8.76
CA GLN A 41 -6.86 14.63 -9.01
C GLN A 41 -7.16 15.42 -7.73
N LEU A 42 -6.92 14.86 -6.54
CA LEU A 42 -7.26 15.50 -5.26
C LEU A 42 -6.51 16.81 -5.05
N VAL A 43 -5.17 16.81 -5.23
CA VAL A 43 -4.34 18.00 -5.06
C VAL A 43 -4.65 19.07 -6.13
N PRO A 44 -4.69 18.74 -7.44
CA PRO A 44 -5.11 19.71 -8.47
C PRO A 44 -6.49 20.32 -8.22
N ALA A 45 -7.50 19.51 -7.88
CA ALA A 45 -8.85 20.01 -7.59
C ALA A 45 -8.86 20.93 -6.36
N ALA A 46 -8.07 20.61 -5.33
CA ALA A 46 -7.92 21.49 -4.17
C ALA A 46 -7.28 22.84 -4.55
N MET A 47 -6.27 22.84 -5.43
CA MET A 47 -5.64 24.06 -5.93
C MET A 47 -6.60 24.91 -6.78
N GLU A 48 -7.43 24.29 -7.63
CA GLU A 48 -8.49 24.98 -8.37
C GLU A 48 -9.48 25.68 -7.42
N LEU A 49 -9.87 25.01 -6.34
CA LEU A 49 -10.73 25.61 -5.32
C LEU A 49 -10.02 26.75 -4.57
N LEU A 50 -8.72 26.61 -4.28
CA LEU A 50 -7.90 27.65 -3.66
C LEU A 50 -7.67 28.87 -4.56
N ALA A 51 -7.94 28.77 -5.87
CA ALA A 51 -7.95 29.94 -6.76
C ALA A 51 -9.15 30.86 -6.48
N LEU A 52 -10.22 30.35 -5.87
CA LEU A 52 -11.39 31.15 -5.48
C LEU A 52 -11.07 31.98 -4.23
N GLU A 53 -11.18 33.31 -4.35
CA GLU A 53 -10.79 34.25 -3.29
C GLU A 53 -11.42 33.92 -1.92
N LYS A 54 -12.71 33.57 -1.89
CA LYS A 54 -13.41 33.23 -0.64
C LYS A 54 -12.80 32.00 0.03
N VAL A 55 -12.43 30.97 -0.73
CA VAL A 55 -11.84 29.73 -0.23
C VAL A 55 -10.40 29.98 0.21
N ARG A 56 -9.60 30.66 -0.61
CA ARG A 56 -8.23 31.07 -0.27
C ARG A 56 -8.18 31.86 1.02
N ASN A 57 -9.03 32.88 1.16
CA ASN A 57 -9.08 33.76 2.33
C ASN A 57 -9.51 32.99 3.59
N HIS A 58 -10.37 31.98 3.45
CA HIS A 58 -10.74 31.10 4.55
C HIS A 58 -9.52 30.32 5.08
N TYR A 59 -8.81 29.60 4.21
CA TYR A 59 -7.67 28.78 4.62
C TYR A 59 -6.45 29.61 5.04
N SER A 60 -6.18 30.71 4.34
CA SER A 60 -5.07 31.62 4.69
C SER A 60 -5.22 32.26 6.06
N LYS A 61 -6.46 32.54 6.51
CA LYS A 61 -6.72 33.06 7.87
C LYS A 61 -6.71 31.95 8.93
N ARG A 62 -6.98 30.71 8.53
CA ARG A 62 -7.08 29.56 9.45
C ARG A 62 -5.72 29.03 9.85
N TYR A 63 -4.79 28.91 8.90
CA TYR A 63 -3.48 28.30 9.15
C TYR A 63 -2.39 29.36 9.30
N GLY A 64 -1.94 29.60 10.53
CA GLY A 64 -0.77 30.44 10.82
C GLY A 64 0.57 29.69 10.73
N LEU A 65 0.52 28.36 10.76
CA LEU A 65 1.68 27.47 10.71
C LEU A 65 1.34 26.25 9.85
N ILE A 66 2.25 25.87 8.95
CA ILE A 66 2.22 24.64 8.17
C ILE A 66 3.40 23.79 8.58
N ILE A 67 3.14 22.52 8.92
CA ILE A 67 4.18 21.51 9.17
C ILE A 67 4.04 20.45 8.08
N CYS A 68 5.12 20.24 7.31
CA CYS A 68 5.20 19.16 6.33
C CYS A 68 6.25 18.17 6.81
N ASP A 69 5.82 16.93 7.08
CA ASP A 69 6.72 15.81 7.32
C ASP A 69 7.10 15.14 5.99
N GLU A 70 8.16 14.33 6.00
CA GLU A 70 8.67 13.61 4.82
C GLU A 70 8.87 14.51 3.57
N PHE A 71 9.30 15.75 3.78
CA PHE A 71 9.40 16.80 2.74
C PHE A 71 10.30 16.42 1.56
N GLN A 72 11.25 15.50 1.77
CA GLN A 72 12.09 14.97 0.70
C GLN A 72 11.31 14.19 -0.38
N ASP A 73 10.08 13.76 -0.10
CA ASP A 73 9.21 13.03 -1.03
C ASP A 73 8.04 13.86 -1.57
N THR A 74 8.09 15.18 -1.36
CA THR A 74 7.12 16.12 -1.92
C THR A 74 7.41 16.33 -3.41
N ASP A 75 6.43 16.17 -4.29
CA ASP A 75 6.52 16.50 -5.72
C ASP A 75 6.18 17.98 -6.00
N ASP A 76 6.25 18.42 -7.26
CA ASP A 76 6.03 19.83 -7.63
C ASP A 76 4.59 20.29 -7.39
N GLN A 77 3.61 19.41 -7.57
CA GLN A 77 2.19 19.74 -7.35
C GLN A 77 1.89 19.86 -5.86
N GLU A 78 2.38 18.91 -5.06
CA GLU A 78 2.30 18.93 -3.60
C GLU A 78 2.98 20.20 -3.04
N TRP A 79 4.12 20.61 -3.59
CA TRP A 79 4.80 21.85 -3.20
C TRP A 79 4.03 23.12 -3.56
N GLN A 80 3.47 23.20 -4.76
CA GLN A 80 2.63 24.32 -5.15
C GLN A 80 1.40 24.44 -4.25
N PHE A 81 0.78 23.32 -3.88
CA PHE A 81 -0.33 23.30 -2.93
C PHE A 81 0.07 23.87 -1.55
N LEU A 82 1.22 23.45 -1.00
CA LEU A 82 1.75 23.97 0.28
C LEU A 82 2.05 25.48 0.25
N GLN A 83 2.39 26.02 -0.93
CA GLN A 83 2.57 27.46 -1.13
C GLN A 83 1.23 28.21 -1.21
N GLN A 84 0.20 27.61 -1.83
CA GLN A 84 -1.10 28.24 -2.05
C GLN A 84 -2.05 28.21 -0.86
N ILE A 85 -2.07 27.13 -0.06
CA ILE A 85 -3.11 26.92 0.96
C ILE A 85 -3.12 28.00 2.06
N ALA A 86 -1.94 28.44 2.50
CA ALA A 86 -1.78 29.57 3.40
C ALA A 86 -0.44 30.27 3.11
N PRO A 87 -0.40 31.23 2.16
CA PRO A 87 0.84 31.82 1.67
C PRO A 87 1.68 32.48 2.77
N ALA A 88 1.02 33.18 3.69
CA ALA A 88 1.63 33.91 4.80
C ALA A 88 1.98 33.04 6.02
N ALA A 89 1.64 31.75 6.03
CA ALA A 89 1.93 30.88 7.15
C ALA A 89 3.43 30.64 7.30
N ARG A 90 3.89 30.54 8.56
CA ARG A 90 5.23 30.00 8.83
C ARG A 90 5.27 28.53 8.40
N ARG A 91 6.39 28.07 7.88
CA ARG A 91 6.57 26.69 7.42
C ARG A 91 7.66 25.99 8.23
N ILE A 92 7.37 24.77 8.68
CA ILE A 92 8.33 23.83 9.23
C ILE A 92 8.32 22.63 8.30
N LEU A 93 9.44 22.39 7.62
CA LEU A 93 9.58 21.34 6.62
C LEU A 93 10.60 20.34 7.17
N LEU A 94 10.12 19.13 7.48
CA LEU A 94 10.90 18.06 8.10
C LEU A 94 11.19 17.01 7.04
N GLY A 95 12.43 16.54 6.97
CA GLY A 95 12.79 15.49 6.02
C GLY A 95 14.21 14.98 6.17
N ASP A 96 14.46 13.81 5.59
CA ASP A 96 15.76 13.14 5.54
C ASP A 96 16.03 12.64 4.11
N THR A 97 16.96 13.29 3.40
CA THR A 97 17.27 12.94 2.00
C THR A 97 17.79 11.51 1.86
N LYS A 98 18.38 10.94 2.93
CA LYS A 98 18.83 9.53 2.96
C LYS A 98 17.67 8.55 2.89
N GLN A 99 16.46 8.97 3.27
CA GLN A 99 15.24 8.16 3.24
C GLN A 99 14.44 8.34 1.95
N CYS A 100 14.89 9.19 1.01
CA CYS A 100 14.21 9.38 -0.27
C CYS A 100 14.41 8.16 -1.19
N ILE A 101 13.49 7.21 -1.10
CA ILE A 101 13.45 5.95 -1.88
C ILE A 101 12.40 5.97 -3.01
N TYR A 102 11.64 7.06 -3.14
CA TYR A 102 10.59 7.24 -4.17
C TYR A 102 11.03 8.13 -5.34
N ALA A 103 12.26 8.62 -5.34
CA ALA A 103 12.78 9.60 -6.29
C ALA A 103 12.47 9.24 -7.76
N GLY A 104 12.74 8.00 -8.17
CA GLY A 104 12.47 7.55 -9.55
C GLY A 104 10.99 7.40 -9.90
N PHE A 105 10.14 7.02 -8.94
CA PHE A 105 8.70 6.78 -9.17
C PHE A 105 7.88 8.06 -9.23
N LYS A 106 8.22 9.04 -8.37
CA LYS A 106 7.56 10.35 -8.33
C LYS A 106 8.29 11.41 -9.17
N HIS A 107 9.41 11.08 -9.81
CA HIS A 107 10.29 12.02 -10.50
C HIS A 107 10.75 13.18 -9.59
N ILE A 108 11.09 12.86 -8.34
CA ILE A 108 11.49 13.84 -7.32
C ILE A 108 13.01 13.87 -7.18
N ASN A 109 13.56 15.08 -7.06
CA ASN A 109 14.91 15.29 -6.54
C ASN A 109 14.85 16.04 -5.21
N ALA A 110 15.08 15.32 -4.11
CA ALA A 110 15.04 15.86 -2.76
C ALA A 110 16.03 17.02 -2.54
N GLU A 111 17.24 16.93 -3.11
CA GLU A 111 18.25 17.98 -2.97
C GLU A 111 17.83 19.25 -3.71
N THR A 112 17.27 19.10 -4.92
CA THR A 112 16.69 20.23 -5.66
C THR A 112 15.55 20.88 -4.87
N ARG A 113 14.63 20.08 -4.31
CA ARG A 113 13.50 20.60 -3.52
C ARG A 113 13.97 21.38 -2.29
N ILE A 114 14.98 20.88 -1.59
CA ILE A 114 15.59 21.59 -0.46
C ILE A 114 16.25 22.88 -0.94
N ALA A 115 16.99 22.86 -2.06
CA ALA A 115 17.64 24.04 -2.61
C ALA A 115 16.62 25.12 -3.00
N GLU A 116 15.52 24.77 -3.66
CA GLU A 116 14.39 25.67 -3.97
C GLU A 116 13.80 26.29 -2.70
N THR A 117 13.60 25.48 -1.68
CA THR A 117 13.07 25.95 -0.39
C THR A 117 14.02 26.94 0.29
N MET A 118 15.33 26.71 0.21
CA MET A 118 16.34 27.60 0.78
C MET A 118 16.43 28.95 0.07
N GLN A 119 15.89 29.09 -1.14
CA GLN A 119 15.78 30.37 -1.84
C GLN A 119 14.61 31.23 -1.31
N MET A 120 13.71 30.66 -0.48
CA MET A 120 12.60 31.41 0.10
C MET A 120 13.10 32.44 1.14
N PRO A 121 12.50 33.63 1.20
CA PRO A 121 12.84 34.63 2.20
C PRO A 121 12.71 34.10 3.63
N GLY A 122 13.79 34.22 4.43
CA GLY A 122 13.81 33.79 5.82
C GLY A 122 13.94 32.28 6.05
N ALA A 123 14.22 31.48 5.00
CA ALA A 123 14.49 30.06 5.15
C ALA A 123 15.78 29.82 5.94
N VAL A 124 15.72 28.93 6.94
CA VAL A 124 16.87 28.52 7.74
C VAL A 124 16.89 27.00 7.82
N ARG A 125 18.03 26.41 7.47
CA ARG A 125 18.26 24.96 7.61
C ARG A 125 18.74 24.66 9.03
N ILE A 126 18.04 23.76 9.71
CA ILE A 126 18.44 23.22 11.01
C ILE A 126 18.73 21.74 10.81
N THR A 127 19.98 21.33 11.06
CA THR A 127 20.38 19.92 11.01
C THR A 127 20.26 19.32 12.40
N LEU A 128 19.44 18.27 12.53
CA LEU A 128 19.34 17.52 13.78
C LEU A 128 20.59 16.64 13.98
N PRO A 129 21.02 16.41 15.23
CA PRO A 129 22.14 15.51 15.50
C PRO A 129 21.83 14.08 15.04
N PRO A 130 22.86 13.26 14.77
CA PRO A 130 22.68 11.89 14.28
C PRO A 130 22.07 10.92 15.32
N LEU A 131 21.88 11.36 16.57
CA LEU A 131 21.26 10.54 17.60
C LEU A 131 19.79 10.27 17.25
N SER A 132 19.44 9.00 17.32
CA SER A 132 18.08 8.54 17.11
C SER A 132 17.43 8.29 18.47
N TYR A 133 16.30 8.93 18.75
CA TYR A 133 15.47 8.56 19.90
C TYR A 133 14.81 7.18 19.73
N ARG A 134 14.75 6.67 18.49
CA ARG A 134 14.25 5.33 18.17
C ARG A 134 15.24 4.24 18.60
N ASP A 135 16.53 4.49 18.41
CA ASP A 135 17.63 3.68 18.92
C ASP A 135 18.62 4.57 19.69
N PRO A 136 18.39 4.78 21.00
CA PRO A 136 19.24 5.64 21.81
C PRO A 136 20.72 5.23 21.86
N SER A 137 21.02 3.96 21.53
CA SER A 137 22.41 3.50 21.46
C SER A 137 23.16 4.04 20.23
N GLY A 138 22.43 4.51 19.20
CA GLY A 138 23.00 4.95 17.92
C GLY A 138 23.54 3.81 17.05
N THR A 139 23.42 2.55 17.49
CA THR A 139 24.03 1.39 16.84
C THR A 139 23.43 1.14 15.45
N LEU A 140 22.10 1.06 15.34
CA LEU A 140 21.43 0.82 14.06
C LEU A 140 21.61 2.00 13.07
N PRO A 141 21.41 3.28 13.47
CA PRO A 141 21.68 4.42 12.59
C PRO A 141 23.10 4.47 12.03
N ALA A 142 24.12 4.22 12.87
CA ALA A 142 25.52 4.25 12.46
C ALA A 142 25.84 3.14 11.44
N ALA A 143 25.38 1.91 11.71
CA ALA A 143 25.56 0.79 10.78
C ALA A 143 24.79 1.02 9.47
N ALA A 144 23.59 1.59 9.54
CA ALA A 144 22.76 1.90 8.39
C ALA A 144 23.42 2.95 7.49
N GLU A 145 24.02 3.99 8.08
CA GLU A 145 24.74 5.03 7.35
C GLU A 145 26.00 4.48 6.67
N ALA A 146 26.77 3.63 7.36
CA ALA A 146 27.92 2.96 6.77
C ALA A 146 27.52 2.07 5.58
N ALA A 147 26.48 1.23 5.75
CA ALA A 147 25.97 0.37 4.69
C ALA A 147 25.47 1.18 3.47
N MET A 148 24.77 2.29 3.70
CA MET A 148 24.30 3.18 2.63
C MET A 148 25.44 3.82 1.83
N ARG A 149 26.54 4.19 2.50
CA ARG A 149 27.76 4.69 1.86
C ARG A 149 28.60 3.59 1.21
N ARG A 150 28.17 2.34 1.34
CA ARG A 150 28.88 1.13 0.91
C ARG A 150 30.24 0.94 1.60
N ASP A 151 30.37 1.49 2.80
CA ASP A 151 31.52 1.29 3.68
C ASP A 151 31.27 0.10 4.62
N PHE A 152 31.35 -1.11 4.06
CA PHE A 152 31.02 -2.34 4.77
C PHE A 152 32.09 -2.77 5.79
N THR A 153 33.27 -2.14 5.77
CA THR A 153 34.36 -2.39 6.73
C THR A 153 34.30 -1.48 7.95
N HIS A 154 33.37 -0.53 7.98
CA HIS A 154 33.19 0.38 9.12
C HIS A 154 32.85 -0.37 10.42
N ASP A 155 33.47 0.05 11.53
CA ASP A 155 33.34 -0.59 12.85
C ASP A 155 31.89 -0.66 13.35
N ALA A 156 31.05 0.28 12.92
CA ALA A 156 29.62 0.32 13.26
C ALA A 156 28.88 -0.95 12.83
N ILE A 157 29.20 -1.53 11.67
CA ILE A 157 28.55 -2.76 11.19
C ILE A 157 28.95 -3.94 12.06
N ARG A 158 30.24 -4.09 12.37
CA ARG A 158 30.74 -5.14 13.28
C ARG A 158 30.20 -5.00 14.70
N THR A 159 30.09 -3.77 15.19
CA THR A 159 29.52 -3.46 16.51
C THR A 159 28.05 -3.86 16.57
N ALA A 160 27.27 -3.51 15.53
CA ALA A 160 25.86 -3.87 15.45
C ALA A 160 25.62 -5.38 15.34
N ALA A 161 26.46 -6.10 14.58
CA ALA A 161 26.43 -7.56 14.51
C ALA A 161 26.78 -8.21 15.86
N SER A 162 27.88 -7.78 16.48
CA SER A 162 28.36 -8.33 17.76
C SER A 162 27.37 -8.08 18.92
N ALA A 163 26.66 -6.95 18.88
CA ALA A 163 25.60 -6.62 19.84
C ALA A 163 24.26 -7.33 19.53
N GLY A 164 24.18 -8.16 18.48
CA GLY A 164 22.95 -8.83 18.05
C GLY A 164 21.85 -7.89 17.58
N ARG A 165 22.21 -6.66 17.19
CA ARG A 165 21.30 -5.63 16.68
C ARG A 165 20.97 -5.86 15.21
N ILE A 166 21.93 -6.41 14.46
CA ILE A 166 21.72 -6.86 13.08
C ILE A 166 22.16 -8.32 13.00
N SER A 167 21.39 -9.15 12.32
CA SER A 167 21.81 -10.52 12.04
C SER A 167 21.31 -11.01 10.69
N VAL A 168 22.01 -12.02 10.17
CA VAL A 168 21.67 -12.69 8.92
C VAL A 168 21.18 -14.10 9.24
N THR A 169 20.17 -14.56 8.52
CA THR A 169 19.68 -15.94 8.54
C THR A 169 19.59 -16.44 7.11
N ASP A 170 20.32 -17.49 6.79
CA ASP A 170 20.29 -18.10 5.47
C ASP A 170 19.10 -19.07 5.36
N TYR A 171 18.46 -19.12 4.19
CA TYR A 171 17.50 -20.16 3.86
C TYR A 171 17.94 -20.95 2.61
N ALA A 172 17.93 -22.27 2.71
CA ALA A 172 18.55 -23.14 1.73
C ALA A 172 17.71 -23.34 0.46
N SER A 173 16.37 -23.32 0.58
CA SER A 173 15.44 -23.55 -0.53
C SER A 173 14.07 -22.91 -0.30
N GLY A 174 13.27 -22.79 -1.37
CA GLY A 174 11.95 -22.18 -1.31
C GLY A 174 11.99 -20.66 -1.24
N TYR A 175 11.14 -20.08 -0.39
CA TYR A 175 10.90 -18.63 -0.29
C TYR A 175 11.32 -18.03 1.06
N GLY A 176 12.02 -18.77 1.92
CA GLY A 176 12.48 -18.27 3.23
C GLY A 176 11.36 -18.01 4.27
N HIS A 177 10.14 -18.47 4.01
CA HIS A 177 8.99 -18.19 4.87
C HIS A 177 9.12 -18.82 6.26
N ALA A 178 9.70 -20.02 6.36
CA ALA A 178 9.84 -20.73 7.63
C ALA A 178 10.76 -19.96 8.59
N GLU A 179 11.89 -19.48 8.07
CA GLU A 179 12.87 -18.69 8.81
C GLU A 179 12.27 -17.36 9.29
N VAL A 180 11.49 -16.69 8.43
CA VAL A 180 10.76 -15.48 8.78
C VAL A 180 9.72 -15.75 9.88
N ILE A 181 8.94 -16.83 9.76
CA ILE A 181 7.93 -17.23 10.74
C ILE A 181 8.59 -17.49 12.11
N ASP A 182 9.71 -18.22 12.14
CA ASP A 182 10.43 -18.51 13.38
C ASP A 182 11.02 -17.26 14.03
N LEU A 183 11.56 -16.34 13.23
CA LEU A 183 12.02 -15.03 13.71
C LEU A 183 10.86 -14.20 14.28
N ALA A 184 9.75 -14.11 13.54
CA ALA A 184 8.58 -13.36 13.97
C ALA A 184 7.98 -13.94 15.26
N ARG A 185 7.90 -15.26 15.39
CA ARG A 185 7.41 -15.94 16.61
C ARG A 185 8.31 -15.67 17.81
N ARG A 186 9.63 -15.72 17.64
CA ARG A 186 10.59 -15.39 18.72
C ARG A 186 10.48 -13.93 19.15
N ALA A 187 10.40 -13.00 18.20
CA ALA A 187 10.21 -11.58 18.49
C ALA A 187 8.87 -11.35 19.22
N ARG A 188 7.77 -11.95 18.74
CA ARG A 188 6.47 -11.86 19.41
C ARG A 188 6.47 -12.43 20.82
N LYS A 189 7.19 -13.53 21.07
CA LYS A 189 7.38 -14.09 22.42
C LYS A 189 8.13 -13.13 23.35
N ALA A 190 9.01 -12.28 22.81
CA ALA A 190 9.69 -11.22 23.56
C ALA A 190 8.84 -9.94 23.74
N GLY A 191 7.62 -9.89 23.17
CA GLY A 191 6.73 -8.73 23.22
C GLY A 191 6.91 -7.75 22.04
N ASP A 192 7.94 -7.92 21.22
CA ASP A 192 8.31 -7.01 20.14
C ASP A 192 7.22 -6.89 19.06
N THR A 193 6.87 -5.67 18.67
CA THR A 193 6.22 -5.43 17.38
C THR A 193 7.16 -5.83 16.24
N VAL A 194 6.63 -6.43 15.17
CA VAL A 194 7.42 -7.01 14.07
C VAL A 194 6.98 -6.46 12.72
N SER A 195 7.87 -5.82 11.98
CA SER A 195 7.61 -5.43 10.59
C SER A 195 8.46 -6.26 9.63
N ILE A 196 7.80 -6.91 8.68
CA ILE A 196 8.42 -7.78 7.69
C ILE A 196 8.35 -7.11 6.32
N PHE A 197 9.50 -7.00 5.66
CA PHE A 197 9.67 -6.33 4.39
C PHE A 197 10.01 -7.35 3.30
N THR A 198 9.30 -7.27 2.18
CA THR A 198 9.59 -8.04 0.95
C THR A 198 9.81 -7.09 -0.22
N HIS A 199 10.42 -7.54 -1.31
CA HIS A 199 10.72 -6.66 -2.45
C HIS A 199 9.56 -6.50 -3.44
N THR A 200 8.63 -7.47 -3.46
CA THR A 200 7.48 -7.48 -4.38
C THR A 200 6.17 -7.70 -3.63
N ASN A 201 5.06 -7.21 -4.20
CA ASN A 201 3.71 -7.41 -3.64
C ASN A 201 3.29 -8.89 -3.68
N VAL A 202 3.78 -9.65 -4.66
CA VAL A 202 3.59 -11.10 -4.76
C VAL A 202 4.26 -11.80 -3.57
N ALA A 203 5.53 -11.47 -3.28
CA ALA A 203 6.22 -11.99 -2.11
C ALA A 203 5.54 -11.58 -0.80
N THR A 204 5.05 -10.34 -0.69
CA THR A 204 4.29 -9.87 0.48
C THR A 204 3.06 -10.75 0.73
N SER A 205 2.32 -11.06 -0.33
CA SER A 205 1.07 -11.81 -0.23
C SER A 205 1.32 -13.29 0.02
N SER A 206 2.30 -13.88 -0.66
CA SER A 206 2.72 -15.26 -0.45
C SER A 206 3.21 -15.50 1.00
N LEU A 207 3.96 -14.54 1.56
CA LEU A 207 4.39 -14.60 2.95
C LEU A 207 3.22 -14.38 3.93
N SER A 208 2.30 -13.46 3.63
CA SER A 208 1.06 -13.26 4.39
C SER A 208 0.27 -14.58 4.51
N ASP A 209 0.19 -15.36 3.42
CA ASP A 209 -0.45 -16.67 3.44
C ASP A 209 0.25 -17.66 4.34
N ALA A 210 1.58 -17.71 4.29
CA ALA A 210 2.37 -18.59 5.14
C ALA A 210 2.20 -18.25 6.63
N LEU A 211 2.20 -16.95 6.99
CA LEU A 211 1.94 -16.51 8.36
C LEU A 211 0.53 -16.88 8.82
N LEU A 212 -0.48 -16.72 7.96
CA LEU A 212 -1.86 -17.07 8.27
C LEU A 212 -2.01 -18.58 8.50
N ALA A 213 -1.41 -19.40 7.62
CA ALA A 213 -1.42 -20.86 7.73
C ALA A 213 -0.75 -21.35 9.03
N ASP A 214 0.25 -20.62 9.52
CA ASP A 214 0.93 -20.87 10.79
C ASP A 214 0.20 -20.26 12.01
N GLY A 215 -0.92 -19.54 11.79
CA GLY A 215 -1.73 -18.96 12.86
C GLY A 215 -1.20 -17.64 13.43
N LEU A 216 -0.23 -17.00 12.78
CA LEU A 216 0.31 -15.71 13.18
C LEU A 216 -0.58 -14.56 12.70
N VAL A 217 -1.24 -13.90 13.66
CA VAL A 217 -2.06 -12.70 13.40
C VAL A 217 -1.18 -11.57 12.88
N HIS A 218 -1.47 -11.10 11.67
CA HIS A 218 -0.70 -10.05 11.00
C HIS A 218 -1.59 -9.15 10.14
N GLU A 219 -1.04 -7.98 9.80
CA GLU A 219 -1.63 -7.01 8.87
C GLU A 219 -0.78 -6.96 7.59
N GLN A 220 -1.40 -7.20 6.43
CA GLN A 220 -0.77 -6.92 5.14
C GLN A 220 -0.97 -5.45 4.80
N VAL A 221 0.12 -4.71 4.60
CA VAL A 221 0.09 -3.29 4.29
C VAL A 221 0.24 -3.09 2.78
N GLY A 222 -0.44 -2.05 2.28
CA GLY A 222 -0.25 -1.50 0.95
C GLY A 222 -0.68 -2.43 -0.18
N LEU A 223 -1.93 -2.85 -0.07
CA LEU A 223 -2.69 -3.49 -1.14
C LEU A 223 -2.76 -2.56 -2.36
N THR A 224 -2.84 -3.16 -3.55
CA THR A 224 -2.78 -2.41 -4.82
C THR A 224 -4.15 -1.88 -5.26
N GLU A 225 -4.16 -0.94 -6.20
CA GLU A 225 -5.36 -0.52 -6.95
C GLU A 225 -6.15 -1.74 -7.48
N ALA A 226 -5.47 -2.71 -8.08
CA ALA A 226 -6.09 -3.93 -8.60
C ALA A 226 -6.73 -4.78 -7.49
N HIS A 227 -6.17 -4.81 -6.28
CA HIS A 227 -6.79 -5.49 -5.14
C HIS A 227 -8.09 -4.78 -4.73
N GLY A 228 -8.06 -3.45 -4.61
CA GLY A 228 -9.26 -2.67 -4.30
C GLY A 228 -10.37 -2.86 -5.34
N GLU A 229 -10.03 -2.86 -6.63
CA GLU A 229 -11.03 -3.08 -7.69
C GLU A 229 -11.48 -4.54 -7.81
N ALA A 230 -10.66 -5.51 -7.39
CA ALA A 230 -11.12 -6.90 -7.23
C ALA A 230 -12.21 -7.00 -6.16
N LEU A 231 -12.03 -6.35 -5.00
CA LEU A 231 -13.05 -6.30 -3.94
C LEU A 231 -14.36 -5.66 -4.45
N ALA A 232 -14.25 -4.56 -5.21
CA ALA A 232 -15.42 -3.92 -5.83
C ALA A 232 -16.16 -4.87 -6.79
N ALA A 233 -15.41 -5.54 -7.68
CA ALA A 233 -15.98 -6.48 -8.64
C ALA A 233 -16.61 -7.70 -7.94
N GLN A 234 -15.96 -8.24 -6.91
CA GLN A 234 -16.49 -9.35 -6.11
C GLN A 234 -17.75 -8.96 -5.35
N LEU A 235 -17.82 -7.74 -4.80
CA LEU A 235 -19.05 -7.21 -4.20
C LEU A 235 -20.19 -7.14 -5.23
N SER A 236 -19.92 -6.73 -6.48
CA SER A 236 -20.92 -6.77 -7.55
C SER A 236 -21.38 -8.20 -7.86
N LEU A 237 -20.49 -9.20 -7.82
CA LEU A 237 -20.87 -10.61 -7.98
C LEU A 237 -21.75 -11.09 -6.81
N VAL A 238 -21.40 -10.74 -5.57
CA VAL A 238 -22.21 -11.03 -4.37
C VAL A 238 -23.61 -10.43 -4.52
N LYS A 239 -23.70 -9.15 -4.88
CA LYS A 239 -25.00 -8.48 -5.11
C LYS A 239 -25.81 -9.15 -6.21
N TYR A 240 -25.17 -9.54 -7.31
CA TYR A 240 -25.85 -10.26 -8.39
C TYR A 240 -26.40 -11.62 -7.94
N ALA A 241 -25.64 -12.38 -7.15
CA ALA A 241 -26.09 -13.65 -6.61
C ALA A 241 -27.34 -13.48 -5.73
N LEU A 242 -27.33 -12.44 -4.88
CA LEU A 242 -28.38 -12.11 -3.92
C LEU A 242 -29.55 -11.29 -4.50
N ASP A 243 -29.56 -11.02 -5.80
CA ASP A 243 -30.56 -10.18 -6.47
C ASP A 243 -30.65 -8.73 -5.92
N LEU A 244 -29.53 -8.19 -5.45
CA LEU A 244 -29.45 -6.83 -4.92
C LEU A 244 -29.12 -5.82 -6.03
N PRO A 245 -29.59 -4.55 -5.90
CA PRO A 245 -29.22 -3.49 -6.84
C PRO A 245 -27.71 -3.27 -6.93
N ASP A 246 -27.16 -3.28 -8.15
CA ASP A 246 -25.73 -3.09 -8.41
C ASP A 246 -25.48 -2.25 -9.68
N PRO A 247 -24.49 -1.34 -9.66
CA PRO A 247 -24.10 -0.54 -10.84
C PRO A 247 -23.59 -1.34 -12.06
N GLY A 248 -23.34 -2.64 -11.94
CA GLY A 248 -23.16 -3.55 -13.07
C GLY A 248 -21.92 -4.44 -12.97
N VAL A 249 -22.15 -5.74 -12.79
CA VAL A 249 -21.11 -6.80 -12.72
C VAL A 249 -20.09 -6.71 -13.86
N LEU A 250 -20.57 -6.55 -15.10
CA LEU A 250 -19.70 -6.49 -16.28
C LEU A 250 -18.74 -5.31 -16.22
N ARG A 251 -19.21 -4.16 -15.71
CA ARG A 251 -18.37 -3.00 -15.49
C ARG A 251 -17.35 -3.24 -14.38
N GLY A 252 -17.76 -3.84 -13.26
CA GLY A 252 -16.84 -4.21 -12.18
C GLY A 252 -15.69 -5.10 -12.66
N LEU A 253 -16.00 -6.14 -13.44
CA LEU A 253 -15.00 -7.01 -14.07
C LEU A 253 -14.12 -6.25 -15.07
N ALA A 254 -14.70 -5.36 -15.89
CA ALA A 254 -13.94 -4.54 -16.84
C ALA A 254 -12.96 -3.60 -16.14
N VAL A 255 -13.37 -2.95 -15.05
CA VAL A 255 -12.51 -2.10 -14.21
C VAL A 255 -11.38 -2.90 -13.60
N TYR A 256 -11.67 -4.10 -13.09
CA TYR A 256 -10.63 -4.97 -12.54
C TYR A 256 -9.61 -5.40 -13.61
N VAL A 257 -10.07 -5.85 -14.78
CA VAL A 257 -9.20 -6.17 -15.93
C VAL A 257 -8.33 -4.95 -16.29
N GLN A 258 -8.93 -3.76 -16.36
CA GLN A 258 -8.21 -2.53 -16.61
C GLN A 258 -7.12 -2.29 -15.56
N ALA A 259 -7.43 -2.46 -14.26
CA ALA A 259 -6.45 -2.28 -13.18
C ALA A 259 -5.28 -3.26 -13.27
N THR A 260 -5.49 -4.48 -13.79
CA THR A 260 -4.45 -5.51 -13.92
C THR A 260 -3.63 -5.43 -15.21
N GLU A 261 -4.19 -4.90 -16.29
CA GLU A 261 -3.57 -4.91 -17.62
C GLU A 261 -3.24 -3.51 -18.18
N ARG A 262 -3.50 -2.45 -17.40
CA ARG A 262 -3.33 -1.05 -17.85
C ARG A 262 -1.96 -0.83 -18.52
N LYS A 263 -2.01 -0.33 -19.75
CA LYS A 263 -0.86 0.20 -20.48
C LYS A 263 -1.21 1.59 -21.02
N GLY A 264 -0.73 2.61 -20.32
CA GLY A 264 -1.07 4.01 -20.63
C GLY A 264 -2.54 4.34 -20.38
N ASN A 265 -3.07 5.29 -21.16
CA ASN A 265 -4.35 5.97 -20.88
C ASN A 265 -5.52 5.47 -21.73
N ARG A 266 -5.45 4.23 -22.26
CA ARG A 266 -6.53 3.64 -23.06
C ARG A 266 -7.17 2.47 -22.32
N VAL A 267 -8.46 2.26 -22.56
CA VAL A 267 -9.16 1.06 -22.09
C VAL A 267 -8.60 -0.14 -22.84
N VAL A 268 -8.20 -1.18 -22.11
CA VAL A 268 -7.61 -2.38 -22.69
C VAL A 268 -8.67 -3.19 -23.45
N PRO A 269 -8.31 -3.91 -24.54
CA PRO A 269 -9.28 -4.63 -25.36
C PRO A 269 -10.17 -5.61 -24.58
N LEU A 270 -9.59 -6.34 -23.62
CA LEU A 270 -10.36 -7.28 -22.80
C LEU A 270 -11.40 -6.56 -21.92
N ALA A 271 -11.08 -5.38 -21.37
CA ALA A 271 -12.05 -4.59 -20.62
C ALA A 271 -13.18 -4.07 -21.52
N GLN A 272 -12.89 -3.70 -22.77
CA GLN A 272 -13.93 -3.33 -23.75
C GLN A 272 -14.85 -4.53 -24.08
N GLN A 273 -14.28 -5.72 -24.24
CA GLN A 273 -15.04 -6.95 -24.46
C GLN A 273 -15.88 -7.35 -23.24
N MET A 274 -15.42 -7.06 -22.02
CA MET A 274 -16.23 -7.25 -20.79
C MET A 274 -17.45 -6.32 -20.78
N LEU A 275 -17.29 -5.06 -21.20
CA LEU A 275 -18.40 -4.11 -21.32
C LEU A 275 -19.39 -4.48 -22.43
N ASN A 276 -18.90 -5.10 -23.51
CA ASN A 276 -19.72 -5.58 -24.62
C ASN A 276 -19.41 -7.05 -24.98
N PRO A 277 -19.90 -8.02 -24.19
CA PRO A 277 -19.59 -9.44 -24.37
C PRO A 277 -20.08 -10.02 -25.69
N ALA A 278 -21.00 -9.35 -26.40
CA ALA A 278 -21.49 -9.80 -27.70
C ALA A 278 -20.36 -9.87 -28.76
N THR A 279 -19.27 -9.12 -28.54
CA THR A 279 -18.08 -9.10 -29.41
C THR A 279 -17.13 -10.28 -29.18
N ASN A 280 -17.33 -11.08 -28.12
CA ASN A 280 -16.48 -12.22 -27.77
C ASN A 280 -17.36 -13.38 -27.26
N LEU A 281 -17.71 -14.31 -28.15
CA LEU A 281 -18.62 -15.43 -27.84
C LEU A 281 -18.09 -16.37 -26.73
N PRO A 282 -16.80 -16.79 -26.71
CA PRO A 282 -16.24 -17.53 -25.58
C PRO A 282 -16.42 -16.82 -24.23
N LEU A 283 -16.12 -15.53 -24.16
CA LEU A 283 -16.29 -14.72 -22.96
C LEU A 283 -17.76 -14.65 -22.54
N ARG A 284 -18.68 -14.40 -23.49
CA ARG A 284 -20.13 -14.39 -23.22
C ARG A 284 -20.60 -15.70 -22.61
N ASN A 285 -20.17 -16.84 -23.17
CA ASN A 285 -20.54 -18.16 -22.65
C ASN A 285 -19.98 -18.41 -21.24
N ALA A 286 -18.76 -17.93 -20.97
CA ALA A 286 -18.16 -17.99 -19.65
C ALA A 286 -18.93 -17.16 -18.62
N LEU A 287 -19.29 -15.92 -18.96
CA LEU A 287 -20.10 -15.04 -18.11
C LEU A 287 -21.49 -15.64 -17.83
N GLN A 288 -22.10 -16.30 -18.81
CA GLN A 288 -23.37 -17.01 -18.62
C GLN A 288 -23.27 -18.23 -17.71
N ARG A 289 -22.13 -18.94 -17.72
CA ARG A 289 -21.85 -20.01 -16.74
C ARG A 289 -21.70 -19.43 -15.34
N LEU A 290 -20.83 -18.42 -15.18
CA LEU A 290 -20.63 -17.74 -13.90
C LEU A 290 -21.94 -17.20 -13.31
N ALA A 291 -22.79 -16.59 -14.14
CA ALA A 291 -24.10 -16.09 -13.71
C ALA A 291 -25.01 -17.20 -13.16
N ARG A 292 -25.03 -18.37 -13.80
CA ARG A 292 -25.79 -19.53 -13.32
C ARG A 292 -25.22 -20.07 -12.01
N ASP A 293 -23.90 -20.17 -11.90
CA ASP A 293 -23.24 -20.69 -10.70
C ASP A 293 -23.44 -19.76 -9.50
N LEU A 294 -23.40 -18.44 -9.70
CA LEU A 294 -23.73 -17.45 -8.68
C LEU A 294 -25.18 -17.58 -8.21
N ARG A 295 -26.15 -17.70 -9.13
CA ARG A 295 -27.56 -17.87 -8.75
C ARG A 295 -27.80 -19.19 -8.03
N ALA A 296 -27.11 -20.26 -8.43
CA ALA A 296 -27.20 -21.55 -7.77
C ALA A 296 -26.55 -21.59 -6.37
N SER A 297 -25.79 -20.56 -5.99
CA SER A 297 -25.22 -20.42 -4.64
C SER A 297 -26.18 -19.81 -3.60
N VAL A 298 -27.39 -19.43 -4.02
CA VAL A 298 -28.42 -18.88 -3.14
C VAL A 298 -29.60 -19.85 -3.10
N GLY A 299 -30.00 -20.25 -1.88
CA GLY A 299 -31.07 -21.24 -1.68
C GLY A 299 -32.48 -20.67 -1.83
N GLU A 300 -33.47 -21.56 -1.83
CA GLU A 300 -34.90 -21.21 -1.80
C GLU A 300 -35.20 -20.47 -0.48
N GLY A 301 -35.31 -19.14 -0.55
CA GLY A 301 -35.42 -18.25 0.62
C GLY A 301 -34.47 -17.05 0.61
N GLY A 302 -33.59 -16.95 -0.40
CA GLY A 302 -32.70 -15.79 -0.56
C GLY A 302 -31.47 -15.80 0.35
N GLN A 303 -31.32 -16.84 1.17
CA GLN A 303 -30.14 -17.04 2.01
C GLN A 303 -29.00 -17.65 1.17
N PRO A 304 -27.79 -17.07 1.19
CA PRO A 304 -26.65 -17.62 0.48
C PRO A 304 -26.08 -18.85 1.19
N ASP A 305 -25.74 -19.89 0.42
CA ASP A 305 -24.76 -20.88 0.84
C ASP A 305 -23.38 -20.21 0.83
N ILE A 306 -22.91 -19.79 2.01
CA ILE A 306 -21.67 -19.03 2.17
C ILE A 306 -20.45 -19.79 1.62
N ALA A 307 -20.41 -21.11 1.81
CA ALA A 307 -19.28 -21.91 1.34
C ALA A 307 -19.27 -21.94 -0.20
N ARG A 308 -20.41 -22.26 -0.80
CA ARG A 308 -20.56 -22.31 -2.27
C ARG A 308 -20.36 -20.95 -2.93
N LEU A 309 -20.94 -19.88 -2.36
CA LEU A 309 -20.78 -18.52 -2.89
C LEU A 309 -19.32 -18.08 -2.85
N SER A 310 -18.61 -18.37 -1.75
CA SER A 310 -17.18 -18.06 -1.62
C SER A 310 -16.34 -18.81 -2.66
N GLU A 311 -16.65 -20.08 -2.93
CA GLU A 311 -15.97 -20.89 -3.96
C GLU A 311 -16.20 -20.34 -5.37
N VAL A 312 -17.45 -20.00 -5.71
CA VAL A 312 -17.80 -19.40 -7.01
C VAL A 312 -17.11 -18.05 -7.20
N ILE A 313 -17.10 -17.18 -6.18
CA ILE A 313 -16.39 -15.89 -6.25
C ILE A 313 -14.88 -16.10 -6.44
N THR A 314 -14.28 -17.03 -5.71
CA THR A 314 -12.84 -17.32 -5.80
C THR A 314 -12.44 -17.78 -7.20
N SER A 315 -13.28 -18.61 -7.85
CA SER A 315 -13.06 -19.15 -9.20
C SER A 315 -13.62 -18.29 -10.33
N ALA A 316 -14.32 -17.20 -10.04
CA ALA A 316 -15.02 -16.38 -11.03
C ALA A 316 -14.08 -15.83 -12.12
N TYR A 317 -12.91 -15.32 -11.72
CA TYR A 317 -11.99 -14.67 -12.66
C TYR A 317 -11.27 -15.65 -13.58
N SER A 318 -10.93 -16.84 -13.08
CA SER A 318 -10.38 -17.91 -13.92
C SER A 318 -11.43 -18.43 -14.90
N THR A 319 -12.70 -18.51 -14.48
CA THR A 319 -13.82 -18.96 -15.31
C THR A 319 -14.04 -18.06 -16.52
N VAL A 320 -13.87 -16.73 -16.38
CA VAL A 320 -14.00 -15.77 -17.49
C VAL A 320 -12.77 -15.72 -18.42
N GLY A 321 -11.70 -16.47 -18.11
CA GLY A 321 -10.58 -16.72 -19.02
C GLY A 321 -9.55 -15.58 -19.15
N ALA A 322 -9.44 -14.71 -18.15
CA ALA A 322 -8.43 -13.66 -18.13
C ALA A 322 -7.09 -14.18 -17.61
N ALA A 323 -5.98 -13.88 -18.31
CA ALA A 323 -4.67 -14.45 -18.01
C ALA A 323 -3.90 -13.70 -16.90
N ARG A 324 -4.19 -12.41 -16.67
CA ARG A 324 -3.47 -11.55 -15.71
C ARG A 324 -4.36 -11.12 -14.55
N GLY A 325 -3.80 -11.10 -13.34
CA GLY A 325 -4.48 -10.64 -12.12
C GLY A 325 -5.01 -11.75 -11.22
N GLN A 326 -5.01 -13.01 -11.66
CA GLN A 326 -5.64 -14.11 -10.93
C GLN A 326 -5.19 -14.25 -9.47
N GLU A 327 -3.92 -13.99 -9.18
CA GLU A 327 -3.40 -13.95 -7.81
C GLU A 327 -4.06 -12.85 -6.96
N THR A 328 -4.09 -11.61 -7.46
CA THR A 328 -4.75 -10.48 -6.80
C THR A 328 -6.25 -10.73 -6.59
N TRP A 329 -6.91 -11.40 -7.53
CA TRP A 329 -8.32 -11.79 -7.39
C TRP A 329 -8.51 -12.76 -6.22
N ILE A 330 -7.69 -13.81 -6.16
CA ILE A 330 -7.75 -14.81 -5.07
C ILE A 330 -7.47 -14.15 -3.71
N GLN A 331 -6.51 -13.24 -3.63
CA GLN A 331 -6.24 -12.48 -2.41
C GLN A 331 -7.46 -11.67 -1.95
N ALA A 332 -8.11 -10.94 -2.86
CA ALA A 332 -9.35 -10.22 -2.55
C ALA A 332 -10.50 -11.17 -2.17
N ALA A 333 -10.59 -12.34 -2.82
CA ALA A 333 -11.62 -13.34 -2.55
C ALA A 333 -11.55 -13.89 -1.13
N ARG A 334 -10.36 -13.94 -0.52
CA ARG A 334 -10.19 -14.29 0.91
C ARG A 334 -10.86 -13.27 1.82
N GLN A 335 -10.67 -11.98 1.56
CA GLN A 335 -11.34 -10.92 2.33
C GLN A 335 -12.86 -10.98 2.15
N THR A 336 -13.33 -11.19 0.92
CA THR A 336 -14.75 -11.43 0.62
C THR A 336 -15.30 -12.64 1.37
N SER A 337 -14.57 -13.76 1.41
CA SER A 337 -14.98 -14.97 2.13
C SER A 337 -15.04 -14.76 3.65
N ILE A 338 -14.12 -13.98 4.22
CA ILE A 338 -14.15 -13.60 5.65
C ILE A 338 -15.38 -12.72 5.93
N ALA A 339 -15.63 -11.70 5.12
CA ALA A 339 -16.78 -10.81 5.26
C ALA A 339 -18.11 -11.58 5.15
N LEU A 340 -18.23 -12.49 4.19
CA LEU A 340 -19.41 -13.35 4.02
C LEU A 340 -19.64 -14.25 5.24
N ARG A 341 -18.58 -14.88 5.77
CA ARG A 341 -18.68 -15.73 6.98
C ARG A 341 -19.09 -14.94 8.22
N HIS A 342 -18.55 -13.74 8.40
CA HIS A 342 -18.93 -12.87 9.52
C HIS A 342 -20.40 -12.43 9.41
N ALA A 343 -20.84 -12.04 8.22
CA ALA A 343 -22.23 -11.66 7.98
C ALA A 343 -23.22 -12.84 8.10
N GLY A 344 -22.75 -14.08 7.96
CA GLY A 344 -23.55 -15.30 8.11
C GLY A 344 -23.74 -15.79 9.56
N GLN A 345 -23.18 -15.11 10.58
CA GLN A 345 -23.39 -15.47 11.99
C GLN A 345 -24.79 -15.01 12.47
N GLY A 346 -25.84 -15.64 11.95
CA GLY A 346 -27.24 -15.30 12.21
C GLY A 346 -28.03 -15.04 10.92
N SER A 347 -28.87 -14.02 10.91
CA SER A 347 -29.49 -13.55 9.66
C SER A 347 -28.43 -12.88 8.79
N PHE A 348 -28.28 -13.34 7.55
CA PHE A 348 -27.29 -12.79 6.63
C PHE A 348 -27.49 -11.28 6.41
N ASP A 349 -26.46 -10.49 6.71
CA ASP A 349 -26.44 -9.04 6.49
C ASP A 349 -25.57 -8.67 5.28
N ALA A 350 -26.21 -8.51 4.12
CA ALA A 350 -25.53 -8.10 2.89
C ALA A 350 -24.93 -6.68 2.96
N ALA A 351 -25.52 -5.79 3.77
CA ALA A 351 -25.03 -4.42 3.91
C ALA A 351 -23.71 -4.38 4.67
N ALA A 352 -23.56 -5.20 5.71
CA ALA A 352 -22.30 -5.37 6.44
C ALA A 352 -21.17 -5.86 5.53
N VAL A 353 -21.44 -6.84 4.65
CA VAL A 353 -20.45 -7.29 3.64
C VAL A 353 -20.05 -6.14 2.72
N GLY A 354 -21.03 -5.38 2.21
CA GLY A 354 -20.76 -4.23 1.35
C GLY A 354 -19.91 -3.15 2.02
N GLN A 355 -20.22 -2.80 3.27
CA GLN A 355 -19.46 -1.81 4.04
C GLN A 355 -18.01 -2.27 4.26
N GLU A 356 -17.79 -3.52 4.64
CA GLU A 356 -16.45 -4.04 4.89
C GLU A 356 -15.59 -4.07 3.61
N LEU A 357 -16.13 -4.57 2.50
CA LEU A 357 -15.37 -4.63 1.24
C LEU A 357 -15.08 -3.25 0.66
N LEU A 358 -16.02 -2.31 0.75
CA LEU A 358 -15.79 -0.93 0.32
C LEU A 358 -14.77 -0.22 1.21
N ARG A 359 -14.80 -0.46 2.52
CA ARG A 359 -13.80 0.08 3.46
C ARG A 359 -12.39 -0.40 3.11
N VAL A 360 -12.20 -1.72 2.92
CA VAL A 360 -10.89 -2.29 2.55
C VAL A 360 -10.45 -1.83 1.16
N ARG A 361 -11.39 -1.68 0.22
CA ARG A 361 -11.12 -1.09 -1.10
C ARG A 361 -10.58 0.32 -0.97
N ASP A 362 -11.26 1.18 -0.23
CA ASP A 362 -10.87 2.59 -0.11
C ASP A 362 -9.49 2.70 0.57
N GLU A 363 -9.23 1.88 1.57
CA GLU A 363 -7.92 1.76 2.21
C GLU A 363 -6.80 1.32 1.23
N ALA A 364 -7.11 0.48 0.26
CA ALA A 364 -6.16 0.11 -0.80
C ALA A 364 -5.89 1.26 -1.79
N LEU A 365 -6.84 2.19 -1.96
CA LEU A 365 -6.71 3.32 -2.88
C LEU A 365 -6.04 4.55 -2.26
N VAL A 366 -6.40 4.88 -1.01
CA VAL A 366 -5.91 6.10 -0.34
C VAL A 366 -4.96 5.84 0.83
N GLY A 367 -4.75 4.58 1.19
CA GLY A 367 -3.96 4.18 2.36
C GLY A 367 -4.77 4.16 3.66
N THR A 368 -4.22 3.47 4.68
CA THR A 368 -4.81 3.41 6.02
C THR A 368 -4.21 4.48 6.93
N TRP A 369 -5.06 5.18 7.70
CA TRP A 369 -4.61 6.11 8.75
C TRP A 369 -4.32 5.41 10.10
N THR A 370 -4.64 4.12 10.22
CA THR A 370 -4.42 3.36 11.45
C THR A 370 -2.94 3.00 11.60
N ALA A 371 -2.32 3.46 12.68
CA ALA A 371 -0.88 3.32 12.92
C ALA A 371 -0.38 1.86 12.89
N ARG A 372 -1.14 0.91 13.47
CA ARG A 372 -0.83 -0.53 13.45
C ARG A 372 -2.03 -1.35 13.92
N ARG A 373 -2.57 -2.26 13.09
CA ARG A 373 -3.74 -3.10 13.45
C ARG A 373 -3.36 -4.43 14.07
N ALA A 374 -2.19 -4.94 13.73
CA ALA A 374 -1.67 -6.19 14.25
C ALA A 374 -0.21 -6.04 14.70
N PRO A 375 0.24 -6.83 15.68
CA PRO A 375 1.61 -6.77 16.15
C PRO A 375 2.63 -7.10 15.05
N ILE A 376 2.26 -7.97 14.10
CA ILE A 376 3.04 -8.27 12.90
C ILE A 376 2.46 -7.48 11.73
N GLN A 377 3.31 -6.83 10.95
CA GLN A 377 2.96 -6.23 9.67
C GLN A 377 3.83 -6.84 8.57
N VAL A 378 3.25 -7.14 7.42
CA VAL A 378 3.96 -7.59 6.22
C VAL A 378 3.72 -6.59 5.11
N MET A 379 4.77 -6.13 4.46
CA MET A 379 4.66 -5.06 3.47
C MET A 379 5.76 -5.11 2.43
N ASN A 380 5.52 -4.44 1.31
CA ASN A 380 6.58 -4.14 0.35
C ASN A 380 7.55 -3.12 0.97
N LEU A 381 8.84 -3.26 0.68
CA LEU A 381 9.93 -2.35 1.07
C LEU A 381 9.64 -0.86 0.82
N HIS A 382 8.88 -0.55 -0.23
CA HIS A 382 8.50 0.82 -0.53
C HIS A 382 7.52 1.38 0.53
N GLN A 383 6.68 0.55 1.14
CA GLN A 383 5.62 0.96 2.09
C GLN A 383 6.12 1.10 3.54
N THR A 384 7.43 1.22 3.73
CA THR A 384 8.09 1.21 5.05
C THR A 384 8.09 2.57 5.75
N LYS A 385 7.89 3.68 5.01
CA LYS A 385 7.91 5.03 5.58
C LYS A 385 6.81 5.24 6.60
N GLY A 386 7.12 6.00 7.65
CA GLY A 386 6.22 6.19 8.80
C GLY A 386 5.91 4.93 9.62
N ARG A 387 6.49 3.76 9.30
CA ARG A 387 6.24 2.50 10.01
C ARG A 387 7.49 2.00 10.71
N GLU A 388 7.36 1.79 12.01
CA GLU A 388 8.44 1.34 12.89
C GLU A 388 8.00 0.10 13.66
N ALA A 389 8.99 -0.72 14.02
CA ALA A 389 8.78 -1.91 14.82
C ALA A 389 9.98 -2.13 15.74
N ASP A 390 9.77 -2.89 16.81
CA ASP A 390 10.87 -3.26 17.70
C ASP A 390 11.84 -4.18 16.96
N THR A 391 11.30 -5.13 16.21
CA THR A 391 12.06 -6.00 15.32
C THR A 391 11.63 -5.80 13.86
N THR A 392 12.60 -5.66 12.95
CA THR A 392 12.37 -5.70 11.50
C THR A 392 12.98 -6.95 10.89
N ILE A 393 12.33 -7.48 9.86
CA ILE A 393 12.80 -8.65 9.09
C ILE A 393 12.74 -8.28 7.62
N LEU A 394 13.86 -8.30 6.92
CA LEU A 394 13.92 -8.17 5.47
C LEU A 394 14.07 -9.56 4.87
N LEU A 395 13.07 -10.00 4.11
CA LEU A 395 13.14 -11.22 3.31
C LEU A 395 13.59 -10.87 1.90
N LEU A 396 14.78 -11.35 1.52
CA LEU A 396 15.32 -11.24 0.17
C LEU A 396 15.03 -12.52 -0.61
N GLY A 397 14.75 -12.38 -1.90
CA GLY A 397 14.55 -13.50 -2.82
C GLY A 397 15.70 -13.65 -3.81
N SER A 398 15.94 -14.86 -4.31
CA SER A 398 17.05 -15.17 -5.23
C SER A 398 16.87 -14.58 -6.63
N ASN A 399 15.63 -14.32 -7.05
CA ASN A 399 15.27 -13.85 -8.40
C ASN A 399 14.62 -12.46 -8.37
N GLU A 400 14.92 -11.66 -7.34
CA GLU A 400 14.35 -10.32 -7.22
C GLU A 400 15.04 -9.31 -8.15
N PHE A 401 14.24 -8.46 -8.79
CA PHE A 401 14.74 -7.37 -9.62
C PHE A 401 14.96 -6.12 -8.75
N HIS A 402 16.20 -5.62 -8.72
CA HIS A 402 16.61 -4.46 -7.93
C HIS A 402 16.84 -3.20 -8.79
N GLY A 403 16.23 -3.13 -9.97
CA GLY A 403 16.44 -2.03 -10.91
C GLY A 403 17.63 -2.27 -11.86
N SER A 404 17.97 -1.24 -12.63
CA SER A 404 19.07 -1.27 -13.61
C SER A 404 20.35 -0.61 -13.10
N GLU A 405 20.39 -0.17 -11.85
CA GLU A 405 21.59 0.41 -11.25
C GLU A 405 22.67 -0.66 -11.07
N GLY A 406 23.93 -0.28 -11.27
CA GLY A 406 25.09 -1.06 -10.87
C GLY A 406 25.77 -0.44 -9.65
N GLU A 407 26.81 -1.12 -9.13
CA GLU A 407 27.65 -0.58 -8.06
C GLU A 407 28.13 0.85 -8.41
N PRO A 408 28.00 1.84 -7.52
CA PRO A 408 27.71 1.75 -6.08
C PRO A 408 26.22 1.91 -5.69
N TYR A 409 25.26 1.64 -6.60
CA TYR A 409 23.82 1.70 -6.34
C TYR A 409 23.38 3.01 -5.63
N PRO A 410 23.52 4.17 -6.28
CA PRO A 410 23.30 5.48 -5.63
C PRO A 410 21.88 5.65 -5.06
N THR A 411 20.87 5.03 -5.68
CA THR A 411 19.50 5.01 -5.16
C THR A 411 19.27 3.75 -4.34
N GLY A 412 19.68 2.58 -4.86
CA GLY A 412 19.45 1.28 -4.21
C GLY A 412 20.04 1.18 -2.80
N SER A 413 21.20 1.79 -2.54
CA SER A 413 21.85 1.73 -1.22
C SER A 413 21.06 2.47 -0.13
N ARG A 414 20.14 3.37 -0.47
CA ARG A 414 19.22 3.99 0.52
C ARG A 414 18.24 2.98 1.12
N LEU A 415 17.96 1.88 0.42
CA LEU A 415 17.12 0.81 0.95
C LEU A 415 17.77 0.13 2.17
N LEU A 416 19.10 -0.04 2.15
CA LEU A 416 19.87 -0.53 3.31
C LEU A 416 19.63 0.35 4.52
N TYR A 417 19.69 1.68 4.33
CA TYR A 417 19.45 2.65 5.38
C TYR A 417 18.03 2.57 5.95
N VAL A 418 17.03 2.58 5.07
CA VAL A 418 15.62 2.59 5.49
C VAL A 418 15.27 1.33 6.27
N VAL A 419 15.63 0.15 5.77
CA VAL A 419 15.32 -1.14 6.41
C VAL A 419 15.88 -1.23 7.82
N MET A 420 17.14 -0.86 7.98
CA MET A 420 17.85 -0.96 9.26
C MET A 420 17.35 0.08 10.26
N THR A 421 17.08 1.30 9.80
CA THR A 421 16.63 2.38 10.69
C THR A 421 15.17 2.23 11.13
N ARG A 422 14.34 1.41 10.46
CA ARG A 422 12.95 1.15 10.90
C ARG A 422 12.86 0.36 12.22
N ALA A 423 13.90 -0.36 12.61
CA ALA A 423 13.94 -1.13 13.86
C ALA A 423 14.27 -0.25 15.07
N ARG A 424 13.57 -0.48 16.19
CA ARG A 424 13.97 0.08 17.51
C ARG A 424 15.01 -0.79 18.20
N GLN A 425 14.94 -2.11 18.00
CA GLN A 425 15.78 -3.07 18.69
C GLN A 425 16.62 -3.93 17.75
N LYS A 426 15.99 -4.63 16.80
CA LYS A 426 16.68 -5.65 15.98
C LYS A 426 16.29 -5.57 14.52
N ALA A 427 17.26 -5.74 13.64
CA ALA A 427 17.05 -5.91 12.21
C ALA A 427 17.58 -7.27 11.76
N HIS A 428 16.74 -8.06 11.10
CA HIS A 428 17.12 -9.36 10.55
C HIS A 428 17.11 -9.31 9.03
N LEU A 429 18.13 -9.90 8.40
CA LEU A 429 18.15 -10.17 6.97
C LEU A 429 17.98 -11.67 6.78
N VAL A 430 16.88 -12.09 6.14
CA VAL A 430 16.65 -13.47 5.72
C VAL A 430 17.03 -13.57 4.25
N VAL A 431 18.07 -14.35 3.95
CA VAL A 431 18.75 -14.28 2.65
C VAL A 431 18.84 -15.65 1.96
N PRO A 432 18.69 -15.71 0.62
CA PRO A 432 18.89 -16.93 -0.14
C PRO A 432 20.38 -17.25 -0.28
N ASN A 433 20.68 -18.45 -0.78
CA ASN A 433 22.04 -18.83 -1.17
C ASN A 433 22.67 -17.87 -2.19
N LEU A 434 21.88 -17.34 -3.13
CA LEU A 434 22.33 -16.38 -4.14
C LEU A 434 21.81 -14.98 -3.80
N VAL A 435 22.67 -14.18 -3.16
CA VAL A 435 22.35 -12.81 -2.75
C VAL A 435 22.74 -11.83 -3.85
N HIS A 436 21.84 -10.91 -4.19
CA HIS A 436 22.09 -9.85 -5.16
C HIS A 436 23.23 -8.90 -4.72
N GLY A 437 24.00 -8.37 -5.68
CA GLY A 437 25.18 -7.53 -5.42
C GLY A 437 24.92 -6.27 -4.57
N LEU A 438 23.69 -5.76 -4.59
CA LEU A 438 23.25 -4.66 -3.70
C LEU A 438 23.44 -5.01 -2.21
N TRP A 439 23.09 -6.25 -1.83
CA TRP A 439 23.05 -6.72 -0.43
C TRP A 439 24.24 -7.60 -0.06
N GLN A 440 24.86 -8.26 -1.03
CA GLN A 440 25.90 -9.27 -0.81
C GLN A 440 27.10 -8.77 0.03
N PRO A 441 27.64 -7.55 -0.17
CA PRO A 441 28.71 -7.04 0.66
C PRO A 441 28.31 -6.82 2.12
N LEU A 442 27.08 -6.33 2.38
CA LEU A 442 26.56 -6.18 3.73
C LEU A 442 26.40 -7.54 4.41
N VAL A 443 25.81 -8.50 3.69
CA VAL A 443 25.63 -9.87 4.20
C VAL A 443 26.96 -10.51 4.54
N ALA A 444 27.98 -10.32 3.70
CA ALA A 444 29.33 -10.82 3.97
C ALA A 444 29.97 -10.17 5.21
N ALA A 445 29.75 -8.88 5.45
CA ALA A 445 30.30 -8.16 6.60
C ALA A 445 29.58 -8.44 7.93
N LEU A 446 28.35 -8.96 7.88
CA LEU A 446 27.53 -9.32 9.04
C LEU A 446 27.70 -10.79 9.48
N ARG A 447 28.34 -11.61 8.65
CA ARG A 447 28.78 -12.96 8.98
C ARG A 447 30.13 -12.88 9.68
#